data_AF-A0A849DAD8-F1
#
_entry.id   AF-A0A849DAD8-F1
#
_cell.length_a   1.000
_cell.length_b   1.000
_cell.length_c   1.000
_cell.angle_alpha   90.00
_cell.angle_beta   90.00
_cell.angle_gamma   90.00
#
_symmetry.space_group_name_H-M   'P 1'
#
loop_
_entity.id
_entity.type
_entity.pdbx_description
1 polymer ?
#
loop_
_entity_poly.entity_id
_entity_poly.type
_entity_poly.pdbx_seq_one_letter_code
_entity_poly.pdbx_strand_id
1 'polypeptide(L)'
;FDINLEAAITPENGVPTTVARSNFKYMYWTMAQQLTHHTVNGCKVNSGDMMGSGTISGATPDSYGSMLELAWQGTKPITLSDGSTRTSIQDHDTVTMRGYCQNDKIRIGFGEVKTKVLPALP
;
A
#
# COMPACT_ATOMS: atom_id res chain seq x y z
N PHE A 1 3.27 12.54 9.10
CA PHE A 1 2.47 13.30 8.12
C PHE A 1 1.10 12.66 8.04
N ASP A 2 0.02 13.45 7.95
CA ASP A 2 -1.35 12.93 7.79
C ASP A 2 -1.64 12.71 6.30
N ILE A 3 -1.39 11.49 5.83
CA ILE A 3 -1.55 11.09 4.42
C ILE A 3 -2.50 9.90 4.40
N ASN A 4 -3.70 10.10 3.88
CA ASN A 4 -4.67 9.04 3.67
C ASN A 4 -4.20 8.15 2.53
N LEU A 5 -4.20 6.84 2.74
CA LEU A 5 -3.71 5.85 1.79
C LEU A 5 -4.80 4.82 1.51
N GLU A 6 -4.94 4.42 0.26
CA GLU A 6 -5.81 3.31 -0.14
C GLU A 6 -5.12 2.35 -1.11
N ALA A 7 -5.50 1.08 -1.04
CA ALA A 7 -5.11 0.05 -1.99
C ALA A 7 -6.36 -0.68 -2.52
N ALA A 8 -6.39 -0.93 -3.82
CA ALA A 8 -7.49 -1.62 -4.50
C ALA A 8 -6.98 -2.72 -5.41
N ILE A 9 -7.78 -3.79 -5.54
CA ILE A 9 -7.57 -4.91 -6.46
C ILE A 9 -8.68 -4.88 -7.51
N THR A 10 -8.30 -4.97 -8.78
CA THR A 10 -9.25 -5.09 -9.91
C THR A 10 -8.94 -6.39 -10.66
N PRO A 11 -9.86 -7.37 -10.64
CA PRO A 11 -9.75 -8.56 -11.49
C PRO A 11 -9.73 -8.20 -12.98
N GLU A 12 -9.28 -9.13 -13.82
CA GLU A 12 -9.36 -8.94 -15.27
C GLU A 12 -10.80 -8.68 -15.72
N ASN A 13 -11.02 -7.58 -16.44
CA ASN A 13 -12.35 -7.10 -16.87
C ASN A 13 -13.35 -6.87 -15.72
N GLY A 14 -12.89 -6.83 -14.47
CA GLY A 14 -13.70 -6.60 -13.28
C GLY A 14 -13.76 -5.12 -12.87
N VAL A 15 -14.38 -4.88 -11.72
CA VAL A 15 -14.45 -3.57 -11.07
C VAL A 15 -13.49 -3.49 -9.88
N PRO A 16 -12.93 -2.31 -9.55
CA PRO A 16 -12.00 -2.17 -8.45
C PRO A 16 -12.69 -2.42 -7.10
N THR A 17 -12.06 -3.22 -6.24
CA THR A 17 -12.41 -3.37 -4.83
C THR A 17 -11.34 -2.72 -3.97
N THR A 18 -11.68 -1.72 -3.15
CA THR A 18 -10.75 -1.19 -2.14
C THR A 18 -10.59 -2.22 -1.03
N VAL A 19 -9.37 -2.74 -0.86
CA VAL A 19 -9.07 -3.79 0.12
C VAL A 19 -8.39 -3.25 1.38
N ALA A 20 -7.81 -2.05 1.31
CA ALA A 20 -7.23 -1.39 2.48
C ALA A 20 -7.40 0.12 2.43
N ARG A 21 -7.69 0.72 3.60
CA ARG A 21 -7.58 2.17 3.86
C ARG A 21 -6.75 2.39 5.12
N SER A 22 -5.64 3.07 4.97
CA SER A 22 -4.70 3.31 6.07
C SER A 22 -4.24 4.78 6.07
N ASN A 23 -3.25 5.09 6.91
CA ASN A 23 -2.67 6.42 6.96
C ASN A 23 -1.19 6.38 7.32
N PHE A 24 -0.37 7.18 6.63
CA PHE A 24 1.07 7.28 6.89
C PHE A 24 1.39 7.74 8.32
N LYS A 25 0.45 8.42 9.00
CA LYS A 25 0.63 8.86 10.39
C LYS A 25 0.76 7.73 11.40
N TYR A 26 0.43 6.49 11.02
CA TYR A 26 0.58 5.32 11.89
C TYR A 26 2.00 4.76 11.92
N MET A 27 2.91 5.26 11.06
CA MET A 27 4.31 4.85 11.08
C MET A 27 4.96 5.15 12.42
N TYR A 28 5.53 4.11 13.05
CA TYR A 28 6.21 4.22 14.34
C TYR A 28 7.50 5.04 14.25
N TRP A 29 8.27 4.86 13.18
CA TRP A 29 9.49 5.60 12.91
C TRP A 29 9.24 6.70 11.87
N THR A 30 9.66 7.92 12.20
CA THR A 30 9.58 9.06 11.27
C THR A 30 10.64 8.96 10.18
N MET A 31 10.41 9.64 9.04
CA MET A 31 11.41 9.75 7.96
C MET A 31 12.75 10.33 8.46
N ALA A 32 12.69 11.27 9.42
CA ALA A 32 13.89 11.85 10.03
C ALA A 32 14.70 10.78 10.80
N GLN A 33 14.03 9.99 11.64
CA GLN A 33 14.69 8.90 12.38
C GLN A 33 15.25 7.82 11.45
N GLN A 34 14.50 7.45 10.41
CA GLN A 34 14.95 6.49 9.39
C GLN A 34 16.23 6.96 8.72
N LEU A 35 16.28 8.23 8.25
CA LEU A 35 17.45 8.80 7.62
C LEU A 35 18.63 8.92 8.60
N THR A 36 18.39 9.44 9.81
CA THR A 36 19.44 9.55 10.84
C THR A 36 20.07 8.19 11.13
N HIS A 37 19.25 7.15 11.33
CA HIS A 37 19.75 5.82 11.59
C HIS A 37 20.49 5.22 10.38
N HIS A 38 19.97 5.41 9.16
CA HIS A 38 20.64 4.95 7.93
C HIS A 38 22.06 5.54 7.82
N THR A 39 22.24 6.81 8.18
CA THR A 39 23.54 7.51 8.07
C THR A 39 24.46 7.37 9.28
N VAL A 40 24.03 6.71 10.36
CA VAL A 40 24.75 6.74 11.65
C VAL A 40 26.16 6.15 11.59
N ASN A 41 26.41 5.22 10.66
CA ASN A 41 27.71 4.55 10.49
C ASN A 41 28.54 5.13 9.31
N GLY A 42 28.14 6.28 8.77
CA GLY A 42 28.81 6.92 7.63
C GLY A 42 28.30 6.46 6.27
N CYS A 43 27.16 5.76 6.18
CA CYS A 43 26.51 5.47 4.90
C CYS A 43 26.21 6.77 4.15
N LYS A 44 26.68 6.87 2.90
CA LYS A 44 26.49 8.04 2.05
C LYS A 44 25.10 8.01 1.41
N VAL A 45 24.39 9.14 1.47
CA VAL A 45 23.14 9.38 0.73
C VAL A 45 23.42 10.35 -0.43
N ASN A 46 22.87 10.05 -1.60
CA ASN A 46 22.99 10.86 -2.81
C ASN A 46 21.63 11.48 -3.18
N SER A 47 21.69 12.54 -3.98
CA SER A 47 20.48 13.11 -4.56
C SER A 47 19.80 12.10 -5.48
N GLY A 48 18.49 11.89 -5.29
CA GLY A 48 17.71 10.91 -6.04
C GLY A 48 17.59 9.54 -5.36
N ASP A 49 18.27 9.30 -4.23
CA ASP A 49 18.07 8.08 -3.46
C ASP A 49 16.61 7.96 -2.99
N MET A 50 16.02 6.77 -3.15
CA MET A 50 14.67 6.48 -2.68
C MET A 50 14.71 5.68 -1.38
N MET A 51 13.90 6.07 -0.39
CA MET A 51 13.78 5.37 0.89
C MET A 51 12.35 4.90 1.11
N GLY A 52 12.18 3.59 1.26
CA GLY A 52 10.89 2.99 1.57
C GLY A 52 10.53 3.17 3.05
N SER A 53 9.26 3.41 3.33
CA SER A 53 8.74 3.48 4.71
C SER A 53 8.73 2.12 5.41
N GLY A 54 8.66 1.04 4.64
CA GLY A 54 8.09 -0.23 5.08
C GLY A 54 6.58 -0.28 4.83
N THR A 55 5.99 -1.47 4.96
CA THR A 55 4.54 -1.69 4.84
C THR A 55 3.78 -0.86 5.87
N ILE A 56 2.72 -0.16 5.45
CA ILE A 56 1.96 0.74 6.31
C ILE A 56 0.66 0.05 6.71
N SER A 57 0.60 -0.41 7.96
CA SER A 57 -0.58 -1.03 8.57
C SER A 57 -1.10 -0.16 9.70
N GLY A 58 -2.41 0.09 9.70
CA GLY A 58 -3.09 0.72 10.83
C GLY A 58 -3.53 -0.30 11.89
N ALA A 59 -4.29 0.17 12.88
CA ALA A 59 -4.72 -0.66 14.00
C ALA A 59 -5.91 -1.59 13.69
N THR A 60 -6.61 -1.38 12.57
CA THR A 60 -7.80 -2.12 12.19
C THR A 60 -7.54 -3.07 11.01
N PRO A 61 -8.22 -4.23 10.92
CA PRO A 61 -7.97 -5.20 9.84
C PRO A 61 -8.12 -4.64 8.43
N ASP A 62 -9.04 -3.71 8.21
CA ASP A 62 -9.26 -3.01 6.93
C ASP A 62 -8.19 -1.94 6.60
N SER A 63 -7.18 -1.80 7.47
CA SER A 63 -6.08 -0.85 7.32
C SER A 63 -4.71 -1.51 7.21
N TYR A 64 -4.66 -2.84 7.08
CA TYR A 64 -3.41 -3.59 6.91
C TYR A 64 -2.82 -3.40 5.50
N GLY A 65 -1.49 -3.31 5.42
CA GLY A 65 -0.78 -2.87 4.22
C GLY A 65 -0.39 -3.98 3.24
N SER A 66 -0.74 -5.25 3.50
CA SER A 66 -0.41 -6.37 2.62
C SER A 66 -1.50 -7.44 2.58
N MET A 67 -1.54 -8.21 1.48
CA MET A 67 -2.42 -9.38 1.36
C MET A 67 -2.11 -10.44 2.42
N LEU A 68 -0.85 -10.57 2.83
CA LEU A 68 -0.44 -11.49 3.90
C LEU A 68 -1.18 -11.18 5.20
N GLU A 69 -1.24 -9.90 5.57
CA GLU A 69 -1.93 -9.44 6.78
C GLU A 69 -3.45 -9.47 6.60
N LEU A 70 -3.96 -8.90 5.49
CA LEU A 70 -5.39 -8.80 5.20
C LEU A 70 -6.05 -10.18 5.13
N ALA A 71 -5.42 -11.12 4.43
CA ALA A 71 -5.93 -12.49 4.30
C ALA A 71 -5.49 -13.42 5.43
N TRP A 72 -4.77 -12.91 6.44
CA TRP A 72 -4.20 -13.66 7.55
C TRP A 72 -3.51 -14.95 7.12
N GLN A 73 -2.46 -14.80 6.30
CA GLN A 73 -1.72 -15.93 5.70
C GLN A 73 -2.63 -16.90 4.92
N GLY A 74 -3.65 -16.35 4.27
CA GLY A 74 -4.62 -17.09 3.45
C GLY A 74 -5.74 -17.78 4.23
N THR A 75 -5.74 -17.72 5.56
CA THR A 75 -6.79 -18.34 6.40
C THR A 75 -8.11 -17.54 6.41
N LYS A 76 -8.07 -16.27 6.00
CA LYS A 76 -9.23 -15.37 5.95
C LYS A 76 -9.32 -14.68 4.58
N PRO A 77 -9.80 -15.34 3.52
CA PRO A 77 -9.86 -14.74 2.18
C PRO A 77 -10.67 -13.44 2.16
N ILE A 78 -10.19 -12.46 1.38
CA ILE A 78 -10.90 -11.20 1.14
C ILE A 78 -11.92 -11.42 0.03
N THR A 79 -13.14 -10.93 0.20
CA THR A 79 -14.18 -10.95 -0.86
C THR A 79 -14.11 -9.69 -1.70
N LEU A 80 -14.04 -9.83 -3.01
CA LEU A 80 -14.05 -8.74 -3.98
C LEU A 80 -15.49 -8.35 -4.35
N SER A 81 -15.65 -7.20 -5.01
CA SER A 81 -16.95 -6.65 -5.42
C SER A 81 -17.72 -7.55 -6.41
N ASP A 82 -17.04 -8.43 -7.15
CA ASP A 82 -17.65 -9.43 -8.03
C ASP A 82 -18.02 -10.74 -7.30
N GLY A 83 -17.78 -10.81 -5.99
CA GLY A 83 -18.01 -12.00 -5.16
C GLY A 83 -16.87 -13.02 -5.21
N SER A 84 -15.86 -12.84 -6.06
CA SER A 84 -14.65 -13.67 -6.05
C SER A 84 -13.82 -13.40 -4.78
N THR A 85 -12.90 -14.31 -4.44
CA THR A 85 -12.05 -14.14 -3.26
C THR A 85 -10.57 -14.06 -3.61
N ARG A 86 -9.79 -13.46 -2.71
CA ARG A 86 -8.32 -13.38 -2.79
C ARG A 86 -7.68 -13.70 -1.45
N THR A 87 -6.67 -14.56 -1.49
CA THR A 87 -5.70 -14.75 -0.40
C THR A 87 -4.35 -14.11 -0.72
N SER A 88 -4.02 -14.04 -2.01
CA SER A 88 -2.89 -13.33 -2.62
C SER A 88 -3.35 -12.69 -3.94
N ILE A 89 -2.48 -11.88 -4.54
CA ILE A 89 -2.69 -11.34 -5.89
C ILE A 89 -2.60 -12.50 -6.90
N GLN A 90 -3.52 -12.53 -7.87
CA GLN A 90 -3.57 -13.52 -8.94
C GLN A 90 -3.10 -12.92 -10.27
N ASP A 91 -2.79 -13.79 -11.23
CA ASP A 91 -2.52 -13.34 -12.60
C ASP A 91 -3.66 -12.47 -13.12
N HIS A 92 -3.27 -11.41 -13.83
CA HIS A 92 -4.16 -10.40 -14.39
C HIS A 92 -4.92 -9.51 -13.40
N ASP A 93 -4.74 -9.69 -12.10
CA ASP A 93 -5.16 -8.68 -11.13
C ASP A 93 -4.37 -7.38 -11.34
N THR A 94 -5.06 -6.25 -11.25
CA THR A 94 -4.45 -4.92 -11.22
C THR A 94 -4.50 -4.36 -9.81
N VAL A 95 -3.34 -4.06 -9.23
CA VAL A 95 -3.23 -3.37 -7.93
C VAL A 95 -3.10 -1.88 -8.18
N THR A 96 -3.94 -1.09 -7.51
CA THR A 96 -3.88 0.38 -7.56
C THR A 96 -3.74 0.95 -6.16
N MET A 97 -2.72 1.78 -5.95
CA MET A 97 -2.50 2.51 -4.70
C MET A 97 -2.71 4.01 -4.93
N ARG A 98 -3.37 4.68 -3.99
CA ARG A 98 -3.57 6.14 -4.02
C ARG A 98 -3.28 6.76 -2.66
N GLY A 99 -2.88 8.01 -2.68
CA GLY A 99 -2.57 8.77 -1.47
C GLY A 99 -2.97 10.24 -1.58
N TYR A 100 -3.45 10.82 -0.48
CA TYR A 100 -3.72 12.26 -0.42
C TYR A 100 -3.67 12.83 1.01
N CYS A 101 -3.25 14.08 1.11
CA CYS A 101 -3.47 14.93 2.28
C CYS A 101 -4.72 15.79 2.04
N GLN A 102 -5.48 16.08 3.08
CA GLN A 102 -6.68 16.92 3.00
C GLN A 102 -6.81 17.78 4.26
N ASN A 103 -7.10 19.06 4.08
CA ASN A 103 -7.68 19.91 5.12
C ASN A 103 -9.10 20.36 4.70
N ASP A 104 -9.73 21.27 5.44
CA ASP A 104 -11.11 21.69 5.14
C ASP A 104 -11.32 22.32 3.76
N LYS A 105 -10.25 22.78 3.08
CA LYS A 105 -10.34 23.57 1.84
C LYS A 105 -9.63 22.93 0.65
N ILE A 106 -8.54 22.19 0.87
CA ILE A 106 -7.60 21.79 -0.17
C ILE A 106 -7.24 20.31 -0.02
N ARG A 107 -7.24 19.61 -1.16
CA ARG A 107 -6.66 18.28 -1.34
C ARG A 107 -5.33 18.38 -2.06
N ILE A 108 -4.30 17.70 -1.54
CA ILE A 108 -3.02 17.50 -2.23
C ILE A 108 -2.84 15.99 -2.43
N GLY A 109 -2.90 15.54 -3.68
CA GLY A 109 -2.85 14.13 -4.03
C GLY A 109 -1.49 13.70 -4.59
N PHE A 110 -1.20 12.40 -4.46
CA PHE A 110 -0.01 11.75 -5.03
C PHE A 110 -0.27 11.13 -6.42
N GLY A 111 -1.50 11.25 -6.95
CA GLY A 111 -1.94 10.48 -8.13
C GLY A 111 -2.23 9.02 -7.78
N GLU A 112 -2.01 8.13 -8.74
CA GLU A 112 -2.12 6.68 -8.53
C GLU A 112 -0.86 5.95 -9.01
N VAL A 113 -0.53 4.86 -8.31
CA VAL A 113 0.43 3.84 -8.77
C VAL A 113 -0.38 2.60 -9.09
N LYS A 114 -0.36 2.18 -10.36
CA LYS A 114 -1.22 1.12 -10.90
C LYS A 114 -0.42 0.13 -11.73
N THR A 115 -0.52 -1.16 -11.41
CA THR A 115 0.21 -2.22 -12.12
C THR A 115 -0.65 -3.47 -12.24
N LYS A 116 -0.69 -4.08 -13.44
CA LYS A 116 -1.30 -5.38 -13.70
C LYS A 116 -0.25 -6.48 -13.56
N VAL A 117 -0.57 -7.55 -12.82
CA VAL A 117 0.26 -8.75 -12.74
C VAL A 117 0.09 -9.56 -14.02
N LEU A 118 1.19 -9.96 -14.63
CA LEU A 118 1.21 -10.86 -15.78
C LEU A 118 1.61 -12.26 -15.33
N PRO A 119 1.14 -13.32 -16.04
CA PRO A 119 1.57 -14.68 -15.78
C PRO A 119 3.09 -14.81 -15.82
N ALA A 120 3.61 -15.71 -15.00
CA ALA A 120 5.01 -16.09 -15.04
C ALA A 120 5.37 -16.69 -16.41
N LEU A 121 6.63 -16.51 -16.82
CA LEU A 121 7.15 -17.22 -17.98
C LEU A 121 7.31 -18.72 -17.63
N PRO A 122 7.04 -19.65 -18.58
CA PRO A 122 7.23 -21.08 -18.39
C PRO A 122 8.68 -21.49 -18.08
#